data_AF-A0A2B3UGD8-F1
#
_entry.id   AF-A0A2B3UGD8-F1
#
_cell.length_a   1.000
_cell.length_b   1.000
_cell.length_c   1.000
_cell.angle_alpha   90.00
_cell.angle_beta   90.00
_cell.angle_gamma   90.00
#
_symmetry.space_group_name_H-M   'P 1'
#
loop_
_entity.id
_entity.type
_entity.pdbx_description
1 polymer ?
#
loop_
_entity_poly.entity_id
_entity_poly.type
_entity_poly.pdbx_seq_one_letter_code
_entity_poly.pdbx_strand_id
1 'polypeptide(L)' 'MFWFHDAYYLYLERGFRNLYEEVRKKDDDKIDFGMTPIFKEKGICSAMRPILKWSYGTITLITIVLLFIFKP' A
#
# COMPACT_ATOMS: atom_id res chain seq x y z
N MET A 1 -0.15 -10.02 -11.08
CA MET A 1 1.11 -9.29 -10.85
C MET A 1 0.91 -7.85 -10.38
N PHE A 2 0.27 -6.96 -11.16
CA PHE A 2 0.07 -5.54 -10.81
C PHE A 2 -0.42 -5.29 -9.36
N TRP A 3 -1.47 -6.00 -8.95
CA TRP A 3 -2.14 -5.91 -7.64
C TRP A 3 -1.23 -6.16 -6.43
N PHE A 4 -0.31 -7.13 -6.54
CA PHE A 4 0.61 -7.45 -5.46
C PHE A 4 1.64 -6.33 -5.29
N HIS A 5 2.06 -5.73 -6.41
CA HIS A 5 3.02 -4.64 -6.39
C HIS A 5 2.44 -3.39 -5.75
N ASP A 6 1.18 -3.06 -6.06
CA ASP A 6 0.48 -1.92 -5.46
C ASP A 6 0.28 -2.11 -3.95
N ALA A 7 -0.20 -3.29 -3.52
CA ALA A 7 -0.30 -3.64 -2.10
C ALA A 7 1.05 -3.56 -1.37
N TYR A 8 2.14 -3.98 -2.04
CA TYR A 8 3.50 -3.91 -1.51
C TYR A 8 3.99 -2.46 -1.36
N TYR A 9 3.78 -1.60 -2.36
CA TYR A 9 4.18 -0.19 -2.28
C TYR A 9 3.41 0.56 -1.20
N LEU A 10 2.10 0.31 -1.06
CA LEU A 10 1.29 0.87 0.02
C LEU A 10 1.76 0.42 1.41
N TYR A 11 2.23 -0.83 1.53
CA TYR A 11 2.85 -1.31 2.75
C TYR A 11 4.18 -0.60 3.04
N LEU A 12 5.01 -0.42 2.02
CA LEU A 12 6.29 0.27 2.11
C LEU A 12 6.13 1.75 2.50
N GLU A 13 5.19 2.47 1.86
CA GLU A 13 4.89 3.88 2.14
C GLU A 13 4.53 4.09 3.61
N ARG A 14 3.72 3.19 4.19
CA ARG A 14 3.39 3.25 5.62
C ARG A 14 4.60 3.00 6.51
N GLY A 15 5.49 2.09 6.12
CA GLY A 15 6.75 1.85 6.81
C GLY A 15 7.59 3.13 6.94
N PHE A 16 7.73 3.87 5.84
CA PHE A 16 8.42 5.16 5.83
C PHE A 16 7.68 6.26 6.57
N ARG A 17 6.35 6.30 6.47
CA ARG A 17 5.54 7.27 7.24
C ARG A 17 5.69 7.06 8.75
N ASN A 18 5.74 5.81 9.21
CA ASN A 18 5.98 5.50 10.62
C ASN A 18 7.38 5.90 11.07
N LEU A 19 8.39 5.64 10.22
CA LEU A 19 9.76 6.11 10.46
C LEU A 19 9.80 7.63 10.62
N TYR A 20 9.14 8.36 9.72
CA TYR A 20 9.04 9.82 9.79
C TYR A 20 8.36 10.30 11.08
N GLU A 21 7.24 9.71 11.46
CA GLU A 21 6.52 10.05 12.70
C GLU A 21 7.35 9.80 13.97
N GLU A 22 8.25 8.81 13.94
CA GLU A 22 9.18 8.55 15.02
C GLU A 22 10.32 9.57 15.05
N VAL A 23 10.97 9.79 13.90
CA VAL A 23 12.10 10.73 13.77
C VAL A 23 11.66 12.16 14.11
N ARG A 24 10.48 12.60 13.66
CA ARG A 24 9.93 13.93 13.96
C ARG A 24 9.80 14.22 15.46
N LYS A 25 9.70 13.18 16.30
CA LYS A 25 9.54 13.31 17.75
C LYS A 25 10.86 13.19 18.54
N LYS A 26 11.97 12.91 17.86
CA LYS A 26 13.30 12.80 18.47
C LYS A 26 14.01 14.17 18.43
N ASP A 27 14.83 14.44 19.45
CA ASP A 27 15.77 15.56 19.44
C ASP A 27 16.88 15.32 18.41
N ASP A 28 17.44 16.40 17.86
CA ASP A 28 18.43 16.38 16.77
C ASP A 28 19.63 15.44 17.03
N ASP A 29 20.13 15.39 18.26
CA ASP A 29 21.27 14.54 18.65
C ASP A 29 20.95 13.02 18.68
N LYS A 30 19.67 12.64 18.61
CA LYS A 30 19.22 11.23 18.67
C LYS A 30 18.65 10.74 17.34
N ILE A 31 18.74 11.54 16.28
CA ILE A 31 18.25 11.17 14.96
C ILE A 31 19.23 10.19 14.31
N ASP A 32 18.77 8.96 14.11
CA ASP A 32 19.44 8.01 13.23
C ASP A 32 18.97 8.27 11.79
N PHE A 33 19.91 8.65 10.92
CA PHE A 33 19.65 8.88 9.49
C PHE A 33 19.52 7.57 8.68
N GLY A 34 19.64 6.42 9.34
CA GLY A 34 19.28 5.12 8.78
C GLY A 34 17.81 5.11 8.33
N MET A 35 17.56 5.16 7.03
CA MET A 35 16.22 5.13 6.43
C MET A 35 15.59 3.72 6.45
N THR A 36 15.55 3.09 7.63
CA THR A 36 14.99 1.75 7.78
C THR A 36 13.47 1.83 8.01
N PRO A 37 12.63 1.24 7.13
CA PRO A 37 11.18 1.36 7.25
C PRO A 37 10.64 0.62 8.49
N ILE A 38 9.73 1.27 9.22
CA ILE A 38 9.15 0.73 10.46
C ILE A 38 7.76 0.16 10.20
N PHE A 39 7.69 -1.16 10.11
CA PHE A 39 6.44 -1.87 9.86
C PHE A 39 5.71 -2.23 11.16
N LYS A 40 4.69 -1.44 11.51
CA LYS A 40 3.83 -1.70 12.68
C LYS A 40 2.65 -2.63 12.37
N GLU A 41 2.21 -2.70 11.11
CA GLU A 41 1.06 -3.51 10.70
C GLU A 41 1.52 -4.79 9.98
N LYS A 42 0.75 -5.88 10.08
CA LYS A 42 0.97 -7.08 9.23
C LYS A 42 0.69 -6.69 7.77
N GLY A 43 1.65 -6.89 6.87
CA GLY A 43 1.59 -6.42 5.48
C GLY A 43 0.33 -6.83 4.69
N ILE A 44 -0.29 -7.95 5.05
CA ILE A 44 -1.54 -8.44 4.44
C ILE A 44 -2.76 -7.55 4.80
N CYS A 45 -2.76 -6.94 5.99
CA CYS A 45 -3.85 -6.06 6.43
C CYS A 45 -3.82 -4.69 5.71
N SER A 46 -2.64 -4.26 5.25
CA SER A 46 -2.50 -3.02 4.47
C SER A 46 -3.22 -3.11 3.12
N ALA A 47 -3.19 -4.30 2.51
CA ALA A 47 -3.84 -4.59 1.23
C ALA A 47 -5.38 -4.60 1.32
N MET A 48 -5.94 -4.79 2.52
CA MET A 48 -7.38 -4.99 2.72
C MET A 48 -8.16 -3.69 2.94
N ARG A 49 -7.54 -2.53 2.66
CA ARG A 49 -8.15 -1.21 2.83
C ARG A 49 -9.26 -0.94 1.79
N PRO A 50 -10.25 -0.10 2.15
CA PRO A 50 -11.38 0.20 1.28
C PRO A 50 -10.95 0.78 -0.07
N ILE A 51 -9.90 1.61 -0.10
CA ILE A 51 -9.40 2.24 -1.33
C ILE A 51 -8.96 1.20 -2.37
N LEU A 52 -8.23 0.15 -1.95
CA LEU A 52 -7.88 -0.95 -2.83
C LEU A 52 -9.13 -1.72 -3.23
N LYS A 53 -10.00 -2.09 -2.28
CA LYS A 53 -11.21 -2.87 -2.59
C LYS A 53 -12.12 -2.21 -3.63
N TRP A 54 -12.36 -0.90 -3.51
CA TRP A 54 -13.23 -0.16 -4.43
C TRP A 54 -12.61 -0.02 -5.82
N SER A 55 -11.36 0.41 -5.91
CA SER A 55 -10.66 0.56 -7.21
C SER A 55 -10.49 -0.78 -7.93
N TYR A 56 -10.22 -1.85 -7.18
CA TYR A 56 -10.07 -3.18 -7.75
C TYR A 56 -11.39 -3.85 -8.10
N GLY A 57 -12.46 -3.58 -7.34
CA GLY A 57 -13.81 -4.01 -7.68
C GLY A 57 -14.30 -3.41 -9.00
N THR A 58 -14.03 -2.12 -9.25
CA THR A 58 -14.46 -1.48 -10.50
C THR A 58 -13.67 -1.98 -11.71
N ILE A 59 -12.35 -2.14 -11.60
CA ILE A 59 -11.52 -2.67 -12.70
C ILE A 59 -11.90 -4.11 -13.06
N THR A 60 -12.14 -4.96 -12.06
CA THR A 60 -12.59 -6.35 -12.29
C THR A 60 -13.98 -6.40 -12.90
N LEU A 61 -14.91 -5.56 -12.47
CA LEU A 61 -16.24 -5.46 -13.07
C LEU A 61 -16.15 -5.06 -14.55
N ILE A 62 -15.40 -4.00 -14.87
CA ILE A 62 -15.24 -3.49 -16.24
C ILE A 62 -14.60 -4.56 -17.14
N THR A 63 -13.57 -5.25 -16.67
CA THR A 63 -12.92 -6.32 -17.44
C THR A 63 -13.86 -7.49 -17.70
N ILE A 64 -14.69 -7.90 -16.73
CA ILE A 64 -15.72 -8.92 -16.94
C ILE A 64 -16.73 -8.45 -18.00
N VAL A 65 -17.24 -7.21 -17.90
CA VAL A 65 -18.19 -6.66 -18.88
C VAL A 65 -17.59 -6.64 -20.29
N LEU A 66 -16.34 -6.21 -20.44
CA LEU A 66 -15.63 -6.25 -21.72
C LEU A 66 -15.51 -7.67 -22.26
N LEU A 67 -15.17 -8.65 -21.42
CA LEU A 67 -15.11 -10.06 -21.84
C LEU A 67 -16.46 -10.61 -22.30
N PHE A 68 -17.58 -10.13 -21.74
CA PHE A 68 -18.93 -10.49 -22.19
C PHE A 68 -19.30 -9.82 -23.52
N ILE A 69 -18.92 -8.56 -23.73
CA ILE A 69 -19.18 -7.82 -24.97
C ILE A 69 -18.34 -8.36 -26.14
N PHE A 70 -17.08 -8.69 -25.88
CA PHE A 70 -16.16 -9.27 -26.87
C PHE A 70 -16.20 -10.80 -26.91
N LYS A 71 -17.17 -11.42 -26.23
CA LYS A 71 -17.45 -12.85 -26.37
C LYS A 71 -17.99 -13.07 -27.80
N PRO A 72 -17.35 -13.92 -28.63
CA PRO A 72 -17.82 -14.20 -29.98
C PRO A 72 -19.22 -14.84 -29.98
#